data_AF-A0A9W7BH57-F1
#
_entry.id   AF-A0A9W7BH57-F1
#
_cell.length_a   1.000
_cell.length_b   1.000
_cell.length_c   1.000
_cell.angle_alpha   90.00
_cell.angle_beta   90.00
_cell.angle_gamma   90.00
#
_symmetry.space_group_name_H-M   'P 1'
#
loop_
_entity.id
_entity.type
_entity.pdbx_description
1 polymer ?
#
loop_
_entity_poly.entity_id
_entity_poly.type
_entity_poly.pdbx_seq_one_letter_code
_entity_poly.pdbx_strand_id
1 'polypeptide(L)'
;MVDTLVAMRWLDRKWHKVVEKKLTELEEDEPYGEVIVHGGNDLSEDEAISDAREERIAQVTKVVFLLNVTKVGDHFACRLAFNLVVVDITEGITSIGDGSFAFCISLKDIKFPKSLTSIGKFSFRNCSSLEQVDLLHTNVQKLGEGAFFYCTSLREMKVPDSLLNFGEDVFWNCSKLVPSDIDVTDMGNDATSEVVNYLFSIQN
;
A
#
# COMPACT_ATOMS: atom_id res chain seq x y z
N MET A 1 -16.18 -40.01 1.94
CA MET A 1 -17.58 -39.65 1.69
C MET A 1 -17.72 -38.17 1.98
N VAL A 2 -17.90 -37.22 1.07
CA VAL A 2 -17.81 -37.08 -0.39
C VAL A 2 -17.69 -35.55 -0.59
N ASP A 3 -17.09 -35.10 -1.69
CA ASP A 3 -17.29 -33.78 -2.32
C ASP A 3 -17.32 -32.49 -1.47
N THR A 4 -16.16 -31.85 -1.42
CA THR A 4 -16.04 -30.43 -1.85
C THR A 4 -15.05 -30.27 -3.02
N LEU A 5 -14.87 -31.35 -3.80
CA LEU A 5 -14.04 -31.47 -5.01
C LEU A 5 -14.53 -30.64 -6.22
N VAL A 6 -15.42 -29.65 -6.00
CA VAL A 6 -16.19 -28.97 -7.07
C VAL A 6 -15.87 -27.47 -7.19
N ALA A 7 -15.21 -26.86 -6.21
CA ALA A 7 -14.73 -25.47 -6.31
C ALA A 7 -13.47 -25.31 -7.20
N MET A 8 -12.91 -26.41 -7.74
CA MET A 8 -11.63 -26.46 -8.48
C MET A 8 -11.71 -26.06 -9.97
N ARG A 9 -12.62 -25.17 -10.39
CA ARG A 9 -12.67 -24.69 -11.79
C ARG A 9 -13.07 -23.21 -11.88
N TRP A 10 -12.29 -22.48 -12.68
CA TRP A 10 -12.38 -21.03 -12.99
C TRP A 10 -11.87 -20.12 -11.86
N LEU A 11 -11.05 -19.10 -12.12
CA LEU A 11 -10.72 -18.43 -13.41
C LEU A 11 -9.48 -18.97 -14.17
N ASP A 12 -8.42 -18.18 -14.34
CA ASP A 12 -7.31 -18.37 -15.31
C ASP A 12 -6.11 -19.14 -14.69
N ARG A 13 -5.00 -19.28 -15.44
CA ARG A 13 -3.76 -20.02 -15.10
C ARG A 13 -2.48 -19.25 -15.43
N LYS A 14 -2.53 -17.91 -15.44
CA LYS A 14 -1.38 -17.06 -15.83
C LYS A 14 -0.32 -16.93 -14.73
N TRP A 15 -0.74 -16.81 -13.47
CA TRP A 15 0.15 -16.54 -12.33
C TRP A 15 1.06 -17.70 -11.90
N HIS A 16 0.61 -18.96 -12.07
CA HIS A 16 1.37 -20.16 -11.70
C HIS A 16 2.76 -20.26 -12.36
N LYS A 17 3.05 -19.51 -13.43
CA LYS A 17 4.38 -19.49 -14.07
C LYS A 17 5.29 -18.35 -13.63
N VAL A 18 4.77 -17.31 -12.97
CA VAL A 18 5.52 -16.08 -12.66
C VAL A 18 6.11 -16.14 -11.26
N VAL A 19 5.34 -16.56 -10.26
CA VAL A 19 5.76 -16.61 -8.85
C VAL A 19 6.47 -17.93 -8.51
N GLU A 20 5.87 -19.05 -8.90
CA GLU A 20 6.37 -20.39 -8.54
C GLU A 20 7.77 -20.67 -9.09
N LYS A 21 8.07 -20.18 -10.31
CA LYS A 21 9.38 -20.33 -10.95
C LYS A 21 10.49 -19.50 -10.29
N LYS A 22 10.17 -18.39 -9.61
CA LYS A 22 11.17 -17.56 -8.92
C LYS A 22 11.33 -17.91 -7.45
N LEU A 23 10.26 -18.29 -6.76
CA LEU A 23 10.35 -18.77 -5.36
C LEU A 23 11.10 -20.10 -5.22
N THR A 24 11.31 -20.83 -6.32
CA THR A 24 12.13 -22.05 -6.39
C THR A 24 13.54 -21.83 -6.96
N GLU A 25 13.86 -20.61 -7.39
CA GLU A 25 15.19 -20.19 -7.89
C GLU A 25 15.91 -19.25 -6.88
N LEU A 26 15.37 -19.06 -5.67
CA LEU A 26 16.04 -18.38 -4.56
C LEU A 26 17.12 -19.29 -3.96
N GLU A 27 18.38 -18.87 -4.08
CA GLU A 27 19.54 -19.53 -3.48
C GLU A 27 19.44 -19.50 -1.94
N GLU A 28 20.02 -20.50 -1.26
CA GLU A 28 19.90 -20.67 0.21
C GLU A 28 20.53 -19.52 1.04
N ASP A 29 21.23 -18.58 0.38
CA ASP A 29 21.92 -17.43 0.98
C ASP A 29 21.17 -16.08 0.85
N GLU A 30 20.02 -16.02 0.15
CA GLU A 30 19.18 -14.80 0.12
C GLU A 30 18.44 -14.60 1.46
N PRO A 31 18.47 -13.39 2.07
CA PRO A 31 17.87 -13.18 3.39
C PRO A 31 16.34 -13.32 3.33
N TYR A 32 15.81 -14.31 4.07
CA TYR A 32 14.41 -14.77 4.09
C TYR A 32 13.30 -13.72 4.35
N GLY A 33 13.62 -12.44 4.46
CA GLY A 33 12.69 -11.34 4.74
C GLY A 33 12.40 -10.37 3.60
N GLU A 34 13.02 -10.49 2.43
CA GLU A 34 12.78 -9.62 1.27
C GLU A 34 11.98 -10.31 0.16
N VAL A 35 10.96 -9.63 -0.38
CA VAL A 35 10.15 -10.09 -1.51
C VAL A 35 10.23 -9.09 -2.66
N ILE A 36 10.71 -9.57 -3.82
CA ILE A 36 10.85 -8.77 -5.04
C ILE A 36 9.71 -9.09 -6.01
N VAL A 37 8.90 -8.08 -6.35
CA VAL A 37 7.71 -8.21 -7.20
C VAL A 37 8.06 -7.81 -8.64
N HIS A 38 7.82 -8.72 -9.59
CA HIS A 38 8.14 -8.54 -11.01
C HIS A 38 6.91 -8.70 -11.92
N GLY A 39 6.49 -7.61 -12.57
CA GLY A 39 5.51 -7.62 -13.66
C GLY A 39 4.06 -7.86 -13.26
N GLY A 40 3.14 -7.48 -14.15
CA GLY A 40 1.69 -7.52 -13.92
C GLY A 40 1.08 -6.13 -13.99
N ASN A 41 -0.10 -6.02 -14.62
CA ASN A 41 -0.84 -4.75 -14.76
C ASN A 41 -1.82 -4.48 -13.61
N ASP A 42 -2.08 -5.50 -12.79
CA ASP A 42 -2.87 -5.44 -11.57
C ASP A 42 -2.32 -6.53 -10.62
N LEU A 43 -2.39 -6.29 -9.32
CA LEU A 43 -1.84 -7.16 -8.27
C LEU A 43 -2.84 -7.32 -7.11
N SER A 44 -4.06 -7.78 -7.42
CA SER A 44 -5.12 -7.94 -6.41
C SER A 44 -5.05 -9.28 -5.66
N GLU A 45 -5.71 -9.38 -4.51
CA GLU A 45 -5.71 -10.57 -3.64
C GLU A 45 -6.06 -11.89 -4.36
N ASP A 46 -6.96 -11.83 -5.36
CA ASP A 46 -7.39 -12.98 -6.17
C ASP A 46 -6.23 -13.64 -6.96
N GLU A 47 -5.09 -12.95 -7.12
CA GLU A 47 -3.90 -13.46 -7.82
C GLU A 47 -2.66 -13.58 -6.90
N ALA A 48 -2.71 -13.10 -5.65
CA ALA A 48 -1.53 -12.93 -4.79
C ALA A 48 -1.17 -14.17 -3.95
N ILE A 49 -2.13 -14.80 -3.27
CA ILE A 49 -1.85 -15.88 -2.29
C ILE A 49 -2.95 -16.95 -2.27
N SER A 50 -2.81 -18.02 -3.06
CA SER A 50 -3.68 -19.21 -2.95
C SER A 50 -3.00 -20.49 -2.46
N ASP A 51 -1.66 -20.63 -2.49
CA ASP A 51 -1.01 -21.91 -2.10
C ASP A 51 0.49 -21.81 -1.67
N ALA A 52 0.92 -20.67 -1.10
CA ALA A 52 2.31 -20.45 -0.67
C ALA A 52 2.50 -20.26 0.85
N ARG A 53 2.29 -21.33 1.61
CA ARG A 53 2.79 -21.57 3.00
C ARG A 53 2.70 -20.39 3.99
N GLU A 54 1.68 -20.41 4.86
CA GLU A 54 1.47 -19.45 5.96
C GLU A 54 2.73 -19.21 6.83
N GLU A 55 3.57 -20.23 7.04
CA GLU A 55 4.81 -20.15 7.83
C GLU A 55 5.93 -19.29 7.22
N ARG A 56 5.93 -19.07 5.89
CA ARG A 56 6.92 -18.21 5.21
C ARG A 56 6.48 -16.76 5.12
N ILE A 57 5.17 -16.52 5.02
CA ILE A 57 4.56 -15.18 5.00
C ILE A 57 4.96 -14.37 6.25
N ALA A 58 5.00 -15.02 7.42
CA ALA A 58 5.41 -14.41 8.68
C ALA A 58 6.87 -13.94 8.72
N GLN A 59 7.72 -14.26 7.73
CA GLN A 59 9.12 -13.84 7.70
C GLN A 59 9.36 -12.61 6.81
N VAL A 60 8.40 -12.25 5.96
CA VAL A 60 8.49 -11.11 5.04
C VAL A 60 8.47 -9.79 5.82
N THR A 61 9.55 -9.03 5.72
CA THR A 61 9.75 -7.72 6.37
C THR A 61 9.97 -6.58 5.37
N LYS A 62 10.28 -6.89 4.10
CA LYS A 62 10.49 -5.91 3.03
C LYS A 62 9.84 -6.37 1.73
N VAL A 63 9.14 -5.47 1.06
CA VAL A 63 8.64 -5.65 -0.32
C VAL A 63 9.28 -4.61 -1.22
N VAL A 64 9.79 -5.05 -2.37
CA VAL A 64 10.35 -4.18 -3.42
C VAL A 64 9.61 -4.47 -4.72
N PHE A 65 8.95 -3.47 -5.27
CA PHE A 65 8.42 -3.54 -6.63
C PHE A 65 9.55 -3.24 -7.63
N LEU A 66 9.41 -3.70 -8.87
CA LEU A 66 10.36 -3.38 -9.93
C LEU A 66 9.65 -2.88 -11.19
N LEU A 67 10.44 -2.24 -12.06
CA LEU A 67 10.02 -1.76 -13.38
C LEU A 67 9.16 -2.80 -14.11
N ASN A 68 8.09 -2.32 -14.75
CA ASN A 68 7.00 -3.07 -15.41
C ASN A 68 5.82 -3.53 -14.52
N VAL A 69 5.79 -3.20 -13.23
CA VAL A 69 4.52 -3.19 -12.46
C VAL A 69 3.86 -1.82 -12.67
N THR A 70 2.58 -1.78 -13.03
CA THR A 70 1.84 -0.52 -13.23
C THR A 70 0.83 -0.21 -12.12
N LYS A 71 0.46 -1.19 -11.31
CA LYS A 71 -0.42 -1.01 -10.15
C LYS A 71 -0.08 -1.97 -9.03
N VAL A 72 -0.26 -1.54 -7.79
CA VAL A 72 -0.51 -2.45 -6.66
C VAL A 72 -2.02 -2.64 -6.60
N GLY A 73 -2.52 -3.87 -6.71
CA GLY A 73 -3.96 -4.14 -6.71
C GLY A 73 -4.53 -4.27 -5.30
N ASP A 74 -5.85 -4.46 -5.25
CA ASP A 74 -6.60 -4.47 -4.00
C ASP A 74 -6.13 -5.58 -3.05
N HIS A 75 -6.03 -5.26 -1.77
CA HIS A 75 -5.66 -6.14 -0.66
C HIS A 75 -4.29 -6.86 -0.72
N PHE A 76 -3.46 -6.61 -1.75
CA PHE A 76 -2.13 -7.19 -2.03
C PHE A 76 -1.34 -7.80 -0.83
N ALA A 77 -1.11 -7.02 0.24
CA ALA A 77 -0.32 -7.39 1.42
C ALA A 77 -1.14 -7.48 2.73
N CYS A 78 -2.47 -7.45 2.68
CA CYS A 78 -3.32 -7.43 3.90
C CYS A 78 -3.17 -8.68 4.79
N ARG A 79 -2.56 -9.76 4.26
CA ARG A 79 -2.20 -11.00 4.98
C ARG A 79 -0.72 -11.08 5.39
N LEU A 80 0.16 -10.25 4.81
CA LEU A 80 1.57 -10.09 5.22
C LEU A 80 1.71 -9.15 6.44
N ALA A 81 0.59 -8.60 6.89
CA ALA A 81 0.43 -7.36 7.64
C ALA A 81 1.20 -7.27 8.98
N PHE A 82 1.41 -8.38 9.68
CA PHE A 82 2.00 -8.29 11.02
C PHE A 82 3.49 -7.94 11.02
N ASN A 83 4.24 -8.33 9.99
CA ASN A 83 5.72 -8.27 10.01
C ASN A 83 6.34 -7.44 8.88
N LEU A 84 5.57 -6.99 7.89
CA LEU A 84 6.07 -6.07 6.85
C LEU A 84 6.50 -4.72 7.48
N VAL A 85 7.76 -4.32 7.28
CA VAL A 85 8.40 -3.11 7.85
C VAL A 85 8.67 -2.04 6.79
N VAL A 86 9.04 -2.46 5.57
CA VAL A 86 9.49 -1.57 4.49
C VAL A 86 8.80 -1.90 3.17
N VAL A 87 8.32 -0.89 2.45
CA VAL A 87 7.80 -1.03 1.08
C VAL A 87 8.49 -0.03 0.13
N ASP A 88 9.16 -0.55 -0.90
CA ASP A 88 9.80 0.27 -1.93
C ASP A 88 9.02 0.15 -3.25
N ILE A 89 8.21 1.16 -3.57
CA ILE A 89 7.34 1.20 -4.76
C ILE A 89 8.07 1.94 -5.88
N THR A 90 8.59 1.21 -6.87
CA THR A 90 9.40 1.79 -7.95
C THR A 90 8.58 2.47 -9.06
N GLU A 91 9.27 3.29 -9.85
CA GLU A 91 8.77 3.97 -11.04
C GLU A 91 7.94 3.06 -11.97
N GLY A 92 6.83 3.59 -12.46
CA GLY A 92 5.87 2.90 -13.33
C GLY A 92 4.54 2.58 -12.64
N ILE A 93 4.51 2.46 -11.32
CA ILE A 93 3.27 2.24 -10.56
C ILE A 93 2.46 3.54 -10.52
N THR A 94 1.22 3.49 -11.03
CA THR A 94 0.29 4.63 -11.10
C THR A 94 -0.78 4.60 -10.02
N SER A 95 -1.09 3.45 -9.44
CA SER A 95 -2.12 3.36 -8.39
C SER A 95 -1.80 2.29 -7.34
N ILE A 96 -2.23 2.56 -6.11
CA ILE A 96 -2.33 1.58 -5.03
C ILE A 96 -3.81 1.31 -4.78
N GLY A 97 -4.21 0.04 -4.82
CA GLY A 97 -5.59 -0.43 -4.70
C GLY A 97 -6.17 -0.31 -3.29
N ASP A 98 -7.44 -0.70 -3.19
CA ASP A 98 -8.20 -0.67 -1.96
C ASP A 98 -7.63 -1.72 -0.97
N GLY A 99 -7.29 -1.30 0.24
CA GLY A 99 -6.77 -2.16 1.29
C GLY A 99 -5.40 -2.81 1.04
N SER A 100 -4.64 -2.41 0.01
CA SER A 100 -3.40 -3.09 -0.43
C SER A 100 -2.37 -3.35 0.67
N PHE A 101 -2.25 -2.47 1.67
CA PHE A 101 -1.37 -2.60 2.84
C PHE A 101 -2.16 -2.46 4.16
N ALA A 102 -3.46 -2.75 4.14
CA ALA A 102 -4.28 -2.71 5.34
C ALA A 102 -3.71 -3.66 6.43
N PHE A 103 -3.76 -3.21 7.67
CA PHE A 103 -3.24 -3.86 8.87
C PHE A 103 -1.72 -4.09 8.89
N CYS A 104 -0.93 -3.40 8.05
CA CYS A 104 0.53 -3.50 8.09
C CYS A 104 1.12 -2.82 9.34
N ILE A 105 0.86 -3.39 10.54
CA ILE A 105 1.12 -2.76 11.85
C ILE A 105 2.61 -2.51 12.11
N SER A 106 3.51 -3.23 11.44
CA SER A 106 4.96 -3.06 11.57
C SER A 106 5.56 -2.13 10.50
N LEU A 107 4.76 -1.66 9.52
CA LEU A 107 5.21 -0.82 8.42
C LEU A 107 5.66 0.53 8.97
N LYS A 108 6.90 0.92 8.69
CA LYS A 108 7.53 2.16 9.15
C LYS A 108 7.97 3.07 8.02
N ASP A 109 8.46 2.47 6.93
CA ASP A 109 9.02 3.16 5.79
C ASP A 109 8.30 2.72 4.51
N ILE A 110 7.85 3.70 3.74
CA ILE A 110 7.25 3.50 2.43
C ILE A 110 7.72 4.60 1.48
N LYS A 111 8.22 4.17 0.31
CA LYS A 111 8.59 5.06 -0.79
C LYS A 111 7.54 4.97 -1.87
N PHE A 112 7.15 6.13 -2.41
CA PHE A 112 6.19 6.25 -3.49
C PHE A 112 6.87 6.76 -4.77
N PRO A 113 6.53 6.25 -5.95
CA PRO A 113 7.13 6.67 -7.20
C PRO A 113 6.49 7.95 -7.72
N LYS A 114 7.20 8.69 -8.57
CA LYS A 114 6.66 9.91 -9.16
C LYS A 114 5.40 9.62 -9.99
N SER A 115 5.32 8.45 -10.62
CA SER A 115 4.16 8.03 -11.43
C SER A 115 2.85 7.81 -10.66
N LEU A 116 2.86 7.77 -9.32
CA LEU A 116 1.66 7.46 -8.53
C LEU A 116 0.62 8.59 -8.61
N THR A 117 -0.62 8.25 -8.97
CA THR A 117 -1.75 9.20 -9.12
C THR A 117 -2.91 8.96 -8.16
N SER A 118 -3.03 7.78 -7.55
CA SER A 118 -4.11 7.49 -6.60
C SER A 118 -3.75 6.45 -5.54
N ILE A 119 -4.24 6.67 -4.32
CA ILE A 119 -4.22 5.69 -3.22
C ILE A 119 -5.68 5.33 -2.91
N GLY A 120 -5.99 4.03 -2.91
CA GLY A 120 -7.33 3.48 -2.72
C GLY A 120 -7.92 3.66 -1.32
N LYS A 121 -9.11 3.10 -1.12
CA LYS A 121 -9.79 3.07 0.18
C LYS A 121 -9.05 2.16 1.13
N PHE A 122 -8.87 2.59 2.38
CA PHE A 122 -8.25 1.79 3.44
C PHE A 122 -6.85 1.23 3.12
N SER A 123 -6.14 1.75 2.09
CA SER A 123 -4.90 1.14 1.59
C SER A 123 -3.80 1.00 2.65
N PHE A 124 -3.74 1.90 3.64
CA PHE A 124 -2.82 1.85 4.78
C PHE A 124 -3.57 1.80 6.12
N ARG A 125 -4.84 1.38 6.13
CA ARG A 125 -5.64 1.29 7.36
C ARG A 125 -4.90 0.50 8.44
N ASN A 126 -4.77 1.07 9.64
CA ASN A 126 -4.15 0.48 10.81
C ASN A 126 -2.67 0.09 10.61
N CYS A 127 -1.92 0.85 9.80
CA CYS A 127 -0.45 0.82 9.79
C CYS A 127 0.09 1.57 11.02
N SER A 128 -0.10 1.01 12.21
CA SER A 128 0.10 1.72 13.49
C SER A 128 1.56 2.06 13.84
N SER A 129 2.55 1.52 13.12
CA SER A 129 3.96 1.93 13.18
C SER A 129 4.37 2.96 12.11
N LEU A 130 3.48 3.32 11.18
CA LEU A 130 3.82 4.27 10.11
C LEU A 130 3.89 5.67 10.70
N GLU A 131 5.08 6.28 10.67
CA GLU A 131 5.33 7.55 11.37
C GLU A 131 5.27 8.78 10.45
N GLN A 132 5.65 8.61 9.17
CA GLN A 132 5.78 9.68 8.19
C GLN A 132 5.28 9.18 6.83
N VAL A 133 4.64 10.05 6.05
CA VAL A 133 4.19 9.77 4.68
C VAL A 133 4.64 10.90 3.75
N ASP A 134 5.56 10.62 2.85
CA ASP A 134 6.07 11.61 1.89
C ASP A 134 5.50 11.36 0.49
N LEU A 135 4.49 12.16 0.11
CA LEU A 135 3.91 12.15 -1.24
C LEU A 135 4.37 13.35 -2.09
N LEU A 136 5.29 14.18 -1.60
CA LEU A 136 5.65 15.49 -2.18
C LEU A 136 6.06 15.41 -3.66
N HIS A 137 6.70 14.32 -4.06
CA HIS A 137 7.21 14.12 -5.42
C HIS A 137 6.35 13.18 -6.28
N THR A 138 5.15 12.83 -5.81
CA THR A 138 4.16 12.03 -6.56
C THR A 138 3.24 12.93 -7.42
N ASN A 139 2.33 12.33 -8.17
CA ASN A 139 1.22 13.03 -8.84
C ASN A 139 -0.13 12.63 -8.22
N VAL A 140 -0.17 12.30 -6.92
CA VAL A 140 -1.39 11.80 -6.26
C VAL A 140 -2.47 12.88 -6.28
N GLN A 141 -3.60 12.56 -6.91
CA GLN A 141 -4.76 13.45 -7.05
C GLN A 141 -5.85 13.16 -6.01
N LYS A 142 -5.84 11.94 -5.47
CA LYS A 142 -6.87 11.44 -4.57
C LYS A 142 -6.32 10.46 -3.53
N LEU A 143 -6.75 10.65 -2.29
CA LEU A 143 -6.73 9.64 -1.23
C LEU A 143 -8.12 9.03 -1.07
N GLY A 144 -8.21 7.70 -1.01
CA GLY A 144 -9.47 6.99 -0.79
C GLY A 144 -10.02 7.13 0.63
N GLU A 145 -11.28 6.74 0.79
CA GLU A 145 -11.96 6.63 2.09
C GLU A 145 -11.09 5.87 3.09
N GLY A 146 -10.82 6.48 4.25
CA GLY A 146 -10.01 5.88 5.30
C GLY A 146 -8.62 5.41 4.88
N ALA A 147 -7.99 6.02 3.86
CA ALA A 147 -6.69 5.53 3.34
C ALA A 147 -5.61 5.35 4.42
N PHE A 148 -5.58 6.20 5.46
CA PHE A 148 -4.67 6.11 6.62
C PHE A 148 -5.43 5.91 7.96
N PHE A 149 -6.68 5.44 7.92
CA PHE A 149 -7.56 5.21 9.08
C PHE A 149 -6.87 4.38 10.18
N TYR A 150 -6.81 4.85 11.43
CA TYR A 150 -6.05 4.25 12.56
C TYR A 150 -4.51 4.19 12.40
N CYS A 151 -3.88 5.05 11.60
CA CYS A 151 -2.41 5.21 11.63
C CYS A 151 -1.95 6.00 12.88
N THR A 152 -2.04 5.39 14.06
CA THR A 152 -1.84 6.04 15.37
C THR A 152 -0.42 6.53 15.66
N SER A 153 0.57 6.21 14.81
CA SER A 153 1.93 6.79 14.92
C SER A 153 2.25 7.86 13.88
N LEU A 154 1.36 8.08 12.91
CA LEU A 154 1.56 9.07 11.86
C LEU A 154 1.60 10.46 12.48
N ARG A 155 2.65 11.23 12.20
CA ARG A 155 2.96 12.53 12.83
C ARG A 155 3.56 13.55 11.86
N GLU A 156 3.65 13.21 10.58
CA GLU A 156 4.18 14.05 9.51
C GLU A 156 3.63 13.52 8.18
N MET A 157 3.12 14.40 7.34
CA MET A 157 2.70 14.05 5.99
C MET A 157 3.04 15.18 5.03
N LYS A 158 3.70 14.87 3.92
CA LYS A 158 3.94 15.84 2.84
C LYS A 158 3.05 15.49 1.66
N VAL A 159 2.40 16.50 1.08
CA VAL A 159 1.40 16.31 0.03
C VAL A 159 1.81 17.02 -1.27
N PRO A 160 1.56 16.42 -2.46
CA PRO A 160 1.85 17.06 -3.73
C PRO A 160 0.79 18.11 -4.07
N ASP A 161 1.15 19.12 -4.86
CA ASP A 161 0.22 20.16 -5.36
C ASP A 161 -1.00 19.61 -6.10
N SER A 162 -0.89 18.38 -6.65
CA SER A 162 -1.97 17.66 -7.31
C SER A 162 -3.06 17.11 -6.37
N LEU A 163 -2.83 17.03 -5.05
CA LEU A 163 -3.77 16.38 -4.12
C LEU A 163 -4.92 17.32 -3.74
N LEU A 164 -6.03 17.17 -4.48
CA LEU A 164 -7.25 17.97 -4.31
C LEU A 164 -8.42 17.18 -3.71
N ASN A 165 -8.35 15.83 -3.71
CA ASN A 165 -9.49 14.98 -3.33
C ASN A 165 -9.16 14.08 -2.13
N PHE A 166 -9.90 14.27 -1.04
CA PHE A 166 -9.83 13.41 0.13
C PHE A 166 -11.12 12.60 0.26
N GLY A 167 -10.99 11.32 0.61
CA GLY A 167 -12.12 10.51 1.02
C GLY A 167 -12.67 10.92 2.39
N GLU A 168 -13.77 10.30 2.78
CA GLU A 168 -14.24 10.33 4.17
C GLU A 168 -13.19 9.67 5.07
N ASP A 169 -12.98 10.23 6.27
CA ASP A 169 -12.20 9.63 7.36
C ASP A 169 -10.73 9.22 7.05
N VAL A 170 -10.06 9.82 6.05
CA VAL A 170 -8.67 9.48 5.64
C VAL A 170 -7.72 9.36 6.83
N PHE A 171 -7.79 10.29 7.78
CA PHE A 171 -6.94 10.34 8.98
C PHE A 171 -7.67 10.06 10.29
N TRP A 172 -8.87 9.47 10.26
CA TRP A 172 -9.63 9.19 11.49
C TRP A 172 -8.79 8.34 12.47
N ASN A 173 -8.74 8.78 13.73
CA ASN A 173 -7.93 8.15 14.80
C ASN A 173 -6.42 8.07 14.46
N CYS A 174 -5.89 9.02 13.68
CA CYS A 174 -4.44 9.28 13.56
C CYS A 174 -3.98 10.17 14.73
N SER A 175 -4.04 9.63 15.95
CA SER A 175 -3.96 10.40 17.21
C SER A 175 -2.66 11.17 17.49
N LYS A 176 -1.64 11.09 16.61
CA LYS A 176 -0.42 11.90 16.65
C LYS A 176 -0.31 12.94 15.52
N LEU A 177 -1.18 12.89 14.51
CA LEU A 177 -1.16 13.78 13.35
C LEU A 177 -2.06 14.99 13.61
N VAL A 178 -1.51 16.19 13.74
CA VAL A 178 -2.31 17.42 13.81
C VAL A 178 -2.25 18.18 12.49
N PRO A 179 -3.20 19.11 12.21
CA PRO A 179 -3.20 19.90 10.97
C PRO A 179 -1.88 20.60 10.61
N SER A 180 -1.05 20.97 11.58
CA SER A 180 0.27 21.59 11.34
C SER A 180 1.35 20.63 10.84
N ASP A 181 1.11 19.33 10.93
CA ASP A 181 2.06 18.27 10.53
C ASP A 181 1.87 17.86 9.07
N ILE A 182 0.86 18.43 8.39
CA ILE A 182 0.61 18.22 6.96
C ILE A 182 1.25 19.38 6.18
N ASP A 183 2.39 19.10 5.56
CA ASP A 183 3.19 20.06 4.80
C ASP A 183 2.56 20.33 3.43
N VAL A 184 2.15 21.58 3.25
CA VAL A 184 1.52 22.15 2.05
C VAL A 184 2.39 23.25 1.41
N THR A 185 3.66 23.40 1.79
CA THR A 185 4.49 24.56 1.40
C THR A 185 4.72 24.70 -0.11
N ASP A 186 4.76 23.58 -0.84
CA ASP A 186 4.94 23.55 -2.30
C ASP A 186 3.61 23.62 -3.08
N MET A 187 2.46 23.75 -2.40
CA MET A 187 1.14 23.84 -3.04
C MET A 187 0.83 25.25 -3.57
N GLY A 188 0.10 25.31 -4.68
CA GLY A 188 -0.53 26.57 -5.13
C GLY A 188 -1.63 27.04 -4.17
N ASN A 189 -1.89 28.35 -4.12
CA ASN A 189 -2.86 28.97 -3.20
C ASN A 189 -4.27 28.33 -3.25
N ASP A 190 -4.73 27.96 -4.45
CA ASP A 190 -6.06 27.36 -4.64
C ASP A 190 -6.12 25.94 -4.06
N ALA A 191 -5.14 25.09 -4.38
CA ALA A 191 -4.99 23.74 -3.83
C ALA A 191 -4.84 23.76 -2.29
N THR A 192 -4.05 24.70 -1.78
CA THR A 192 -3.85 24.91 -0.33
C THR A 192 -5.18 25.13 0.39
N SER A 193 -6.12 25.85 -0.24
CA SER A 193 -7.42 26.16 0.36
C SER A 193 -8.33 24.94 0.48
N GLU A 194 -8.33 24.05 -0.51
CA GLU A 194 -9.09 22.78 -0.47
C GLU A 194 -8.53 21.83 0.60
N VAL A 195 -7.22 21.69 0.65
CA VAL A 195 -6.52 20.86 1.65
C VAL A 195 -6.78 21.40 3.05
N VAL A 196 -6.59 22.70 3.30
CA VAL A 196 -6.83 23.34 4.60
C VAL A 196 -8.27 23.16 5.09
N ASN A 197 -9.27 23.24 4.19
CA ASN A 197 -10.66 22.93 4.55
C ASN A 197 -10.83 21.47 5.01
N TYR A 198 -10.14 20.52 4.37
CA TYR A 198 -10.11 19.13 4.83
C TYR A 198 -9.40 18.99 6.18
N LEU A 199 -8.27 19.68 6.41
CA LEU A 199 -7.54 19.66 7.68
C LEU A 199 -8.41 20.08 8.86
N PHE A 200 -9.28 21.08 8.70
CA PHE A 200 -10.24 21.49 9.73
C PHE A 200 -11.33 20.45 10.03
N SER A 201 -11.52 19.45 9.16
CA SER A 201 -12.49 18.36 9.36
C SER A 201 -11.92 17.13 10.05
N ILE A 202 -10.60 17.04 10.24
CA ILE A 202 -9.93 15.88 10.84
C ILE A 202 -10.40 15.69 12.30
N GLN A 203 -11.01 14.54 12.57
CA GLN A 203 -11.37 14.07 13.90
C GLN A 203 -10.31 13.08 14.40
N ASN A 204 -9.54 13.52 15.41
CA ASN A 204 -8.46 12.76 16.05
C ASN A 204 -8.91 12.05 17.33
#